data_AF-A0A3M7L8V7-F1
#
_entry.id   AF-A0A3M7L8V7-F1
#
_cell.length_a   1.000
_cell.length_b   1.000
_cell.length_c   1.000
_cell.angle_alpha   90.00
_cell.angle_beta   90.00
_cell.angle_gamma   90.00
#
_symmetry.space_group_name_H-M   'P 1'
#
loop_
_entity.id
_entity.type
_entity.pdbx_description
1 polymer ?
#
loop_
_entity_poly.entity_id
_entity_poly.type
_entity_poly.pdbx_seq_one_letter_code
_entity_poly.pdbx_strand_id
1 'polypeptide(L)'
;MKKLKKTAVVFLGILILESLVSCNADRADEISSPEIGTPNSTTLTAKNDKLPNFLNDKGRAAMQLSKSKKKKLAFDLLSGRESVQNYTSGVCYEVVAFVRFLLGDPVPNSNQEIRNQYLYDTSHSRAWNGTSDFNTGDVIIFSERRREGMEPVHTAIATGQGCEVRSVNGGLLGSGWRPTNIRTVLAGTNSSGEAIHDGTTITVRILNLRRPTIHDELL
;
A
#
# COMPACT_ATOMS: atom_id res chain seq x y z
N MET A 1 56.86 -8.63 5.67
CA MET A 1 56.22 -8.26 6.95
C MET A 1 55.17 -7.18 6.67
N LYS A 2 53.87 -7.52 6.72
CA LYS A 2 52.76 -6.61 6.39
C LYS A 2 52.27 -5.92 7.66
N LYS A 3 52.30 -4.58 7.72
CA LYS A 3 51.74 -3.78 8.81
C LYS A 3 50.24 -3.59 8.59
N LEU A 4 49.39 -4.18 9.43
CA LEU A 4 47.96 -3.86 9.50
C LEU A 4 47.78 -2.50 10.19
N LYS A 5 47.10 -1.57 9.53
CA LYS A 5 46.59 -0.34 10.16
C LYS A 5 45.28 -0.68 10.89
N LYS A 6 45.23 -0.40 12.19
CA LYS A 6 43.99 -0.47 13.00
C LYS A 6 43.18 0.80 12.74
N THR A 7 42.00 0.65 12.16
CA THR A 7 41.02 1.74 12.02
C THR A 7 40.06 1.66 13.20
N ALA A 8 40.00 2.72 14.00
CA ALA A 8 39.07 2.86 15.10
C ALA A 8 37.66 3.17 14.55
N VAL A 9 36.66 2.44 15.03
CA VAL A 9 35.23 2.71 14.75
C VAL A 9 34.71 3.57 15.89
N VAL A 10 34.27 4.79 15.59
CA VAL A 10 33.61 5.68 16.53
C VAL A 10 32.10 5.45 16.41
N PHE A 11 31.49 4.92 17.47
CA PHE A 11 30.04 4.83 17.60
C PHE A 11 29.49 6.18 18.10
N LEU A 12 28.74 6.87 17.25
CA LEU A 12 27.98 8.05 17.64
C LEU A 12 26.56 7.60 18.03
N GLY A 13 26.34 7.39 19.32
CA GLY A 13 25.02 7.15 19.88
C GLY A 13 24.26 8.47 19.99
N ILE A 14 23.11 8.59 19.32
CA ILE A 14 22.17 9.68 19.51
C ILE A 14 21.09 9.21 20.48
N LEU A 15 21.04 9.88 21.63
CA LEU A 15 20.03 9.72 22.69
C LEU A 15 18.66 10.22 22.21
N ILE A 16 17.64 9.40 22.40
CA ILE A 16 16.23 9.75 22.21
C ILE A 16 15.80 10.56 23.44
N LEU A 17 15.32 11.79 23.22
CA LEU A 17 14.68 12.60 24.25
C LEU A 17 13.16 12.46 24.09
N GLU A 18 12.54 11.73 25.02
CA GLU A 18 11.09 11.76 25.22
C GLU A 18 10.73 13.02 26.00
N SER A 19 9.86 13.87 25.43
CA SER A 19 9.15 14.90 26.19
C SER A 19 7.69 14.49 26.35
N LEU A 20 7.36 14.02 27.54
CA LEU A 20 6.01 13.93 28.07
C LEU A 20 5.48 15.35 28.31
N VAL A 21 4.34 15.68 27.70
CA VAL A 21 3.48 16.80 28.17
C VAL A 21 2.15 16.19 28.57
N SER A 22 1.86 16.30 29.86
CA SER A 22 0.61 15.92 30.53
C SER A 22 0.11 17.11 31.34
N CYS A 23 -1.20 17.11 31.58
CA CYS A 23 -2.00 18.00 32.43
C CYS A 23 -2.38 19.36 31.78
N ASN A 24 -3.61 19.88 31.84
CA ASN A 24 -4.77 19.53 32.66
C ASN A 24 -6.07 20.02 32.03
N ALA A 25 -7.16 19.46 32.54
CA ALA A 25 -8.56 19.79 32.27
C ALA A 25 -8.94 21.21 32.73
N ASP A 26 -9.92 21.80 32.04
CA ASP A 26 -10.86 22.71 32.68
C ASP A 26 -12.29 22.61 32.10
N ARG A 27 -13.25 22.80 33.01
CA ARG A 27 -14.72 22.71 32.91
C ARG A 27 -15.30 23.73 31.91
N ALA A 28 -16.22 23.32 31.04
CA ALA A 28 -17.69 23.46 31.14
C ALA A 28 -18.20 24.90 31.05
N ASP A 29 -18.94 25.18 29.96
CA ASP A 29 -20.14 26.01 30.00
C ASP A 29 -21.10 25.58 28.88
N GLU A 30 -22.36 25.34 29.27
CA GLU A 30 -23.52 25.17 28.40
C GLU A 30 -23.79 26.46 27.63
N ILE A 31 -24.19 26.37 26.36
CA ILE A 31 -25.27 27.21 25.80
C ILE A 31 -25.93 26.45 24.65
N SER A 32 -27.26 26.41 24.77
CA SER A 32 -28.35 26.05 23.87
C SER A 32 -28.08 25.99 22.35
N SER A 33 -28.69 24.97 21.74
CA SER A 33 -28.94 24.80 20.31
C SER A 33 -29.60 26.00 19.64
N PRO A 34 -29.46 26.09 18.30
CA PRO A 34 -30.65 25.93 17.48
C PRO A 34 -30.48 24.87 16.38
N GLU A 35 -31.60 24.22 16.06
CA GLU A 35 -31.81 23.34 14.91
C GLU A 35 -31.31 23.98 13.61
N ILE A 36 -30.65 23.22 12.73
CA ILE A 36 -30.70 23.37 11.27
C ILE A 36 -30.00 22.15 10.62
N GLY A 37 -30.75 21.47 9.76
CA GLY A 37 -30.24 20.86 8.52
C GLY A 37 -29.46 19.56 8.67
N THR A 38 -30.16 18.43 8.60
CA THR A 38 -29.62 17.13 8.21
C THR A 38 -28.74 17.31 6.96
N PRO A 39 -27.41 17.10 7.00
CA PRO A 39 -26.66 17.00 5.78
C PRO A 39 -27.02 15.64 5.17
N ASN A 40 -27.62 15.69 3.98
CA ASN A 40 -27.88 14.53 3.14
C ASN A 40 -26.66 13.60 3.16
N SER A 41 -26.81 12.52 3.93
CA SER A 41 -25.97 11.35 3.83
C SER A 41 -26.15 10.83 2.42
N THR A 42 -25.24 11.20 1.51
CA THR A 42 -25.07 10.46 0.27
C THR A 42 -24.49 9.11 0.68
N THR A 43 -25.40 8.23 1.12
CA THR A 43 -25.14 6.83 1.37
C THR A 43 -24.51 6.31 0.09
N LEU A 44 -23.24 5.90 0.18
CA LEU A 44 -22.66 5.02 -0.82
C LEU A 44 -23.46 3.73 -0.73
N THR A 45 -24.57 3.67 -1.47
CA THR A 45 -25.30 2.44 -1.69
C THR A 45 -24.39 1.57 -2.52
N ALA A 46 -23.64 0.71 -1.81
CA ALA A 46 -23.15 -0.52 -2.38
C ALA A 46 -24.36 -1.16 -3.07
N LYS A 47 -24.35 -1.20 -4.41
CA LYS A 47 -25.34 -1.99 -5.13
C LYS A 47 -25.04 -3.45 -4.76
N ASN A 48 -25.82 -3.95 -3.80
CA ASN A 48 -25.67 -5.20 -3.04
C ASN A 48 -24.72 -5.06 -1.82
N ASP A 49 -25.31 -5.09 -0.62
CA ASP A 49 -24.74 -4.90 0.73
C ASP A 49 -23.60 -5.86 1.17
N LYS A 50 -22.85 -6.45 0.24
CA LYS A 50 -21.74 -7.34 0.57
C LYS A 50 -20.42 -6.66 0.29
N LEU A 51 -19.99 -5.81 1.23
CA LEU A 51 -18.59 -5.40 1.33
C LEU A 51 -17.69 -6.66 1.25
N PRO A 52 -16.50 -6.58 0.65
CA PRO A 52 -15.63 -7.73 0.50
C PRO A 52 -15.39 -8.46 1.82
N ASN A 53 -15.52 -9.79 1.81
CA ASN A 53 -15.54 -10.63 3.03
C ASN A 53 -14.20 -10.68 3.78
N PHE A 54 -13.14 -10.08 3.22
CA PHE A 54 -11.81 -10.06 3.85
C PHE A 54 -11.63 -8.93 4.87
N LEU A 55 -12.54 -7.95 4.89
CA LEU A 55 -12.52 -6.84 5.85
C LEU A 55 -13.12 -7.27 7.18
N ASN A 56 -12.52 -6.83 8.29
CA ASN A 56 -13.15 -6.89 9.61
C ASN A 56 -14.04 -5.65 9.84
N ASP A 57 -14.62 -5.49 11.03
CA ASP A 57 -15.47 -4.33 11.34
C ASP A 57 -14.76 -2.99 11.22
N LYS A 58 -13.49 -2.91 11.66
CA LYS A 58 -12.66 -1.70 11.53
C LYS A 58 -12.40 -1.38 10.06
N GLY A 59 -12.15 -2.40 9.23
CA GLY A 59 -12.01 -2.28 7.78
C GLY A 59 -13.28 -1.75 7.12
N ARG A 60 -14.44 -2.33 7.44
CA ARG A 60 -15.74 -1.85 6.93
C ARG A 60 -16.04 -0.42 7.36
N ALA A 61 -15.77 -0.07 8.62
CA ALA A 61 -15.93 1.30 9.11
C ALA A 61 -14.99 2.28 8.38
N ALA A 62 -13.75 1.88 8.11
CA ALA A 62 -12.80 2.70 7.35
C ALA A 62 -13.29 2.99 5.93
N MET A 63 -14.02 2.05 5.30
CA MET A 63 -14.63 2.23 3.99
C MET A 63 -15.76 3.28 3.96
N GLN A 64 -16.30 3.66 5.13
CA GLN A 64 -17.36 4.68 5.25
C GLN A 64 -16.83 6.06 5.66
N LEU A 65 -15.52 6.19 5.88
CA LEU A 65 -14.89 7.48 6.19
C LEU A 65 -15.02 8.48 5.03
N SER A 66 -14.95 9.78 5.35
CA SER A 66 -14.85 10.83 4.35
C SER A 66 -13.59 10.67 3.49
N LYS A 67 -13.60 11.23 2.26
CA LYS A 67 -12.47 11.14 1.32
C LYS A 67 -11.13 11.57 1.95
N SER A 68 -11.12 12.65 2.74
CA SER A 68 -9.91 13.14 3.41
C SER A 68 -9.42 12.17 4.50
N LYS A 69 -10.33 11.62 5.31
CA LYS A 69 -9.99 10.64 6.36
C LYS A 69 -9.50 9.31 5.77
N LYS A 70 -10.11 8.84 4.67
CA LYS A 70 -9.62 7.68 3.91
C LYS A 70 -8.20 7.90 3.40
N LYS A 71 -7.97 9.02 2.73
CA LYS A 71 -6.65 9.38 2.19
C LYS A 71 -5.60 9.47 3.31
N LYS A 72 -5.93 10.09 4.46
CA LYS A 72 -5.05 10.12 5.64
C LYS A 72 -4.71 8.70 6.10
N LEU A 73 -5.71 7.84 6.29
CA LEU A 73 -5.50 6.45 6.72
C LEU A 73 -4.64 5.68 5.72
N ALA A 74 -4.85 5.85 4.41
CA ALA A 74 -4.02 5.23 3.39
C ALA A 74 -2.54 5.61 3.55
N PHE A 75 -2.23 6.89 3.77
CA PHE A 75 -0.84 7.31 4.02
C PHE A 75 -0.29 6.81 5.36
N ASP A 76 -1.11 6.71 6.39
CA ASP A 76 -0.71 6.09 7.67
C ASP A 76 -0.35 4.60 7.47
N LEU A 77 -1.11 3.88 6.65
CA LEU A 77 -0.81 2.49 6.28
C LEU A 77 0.46 2.38 5.41
N LEU A 78 0.62 3.24 4.41
CA LEU A 78 1.78 3.23 3.50
C LEU A 78 3.09 3.64 4.20
N SER A 79 3.02 4.54 5.18
CA SER A 79 4.17 4.93 6.01
C SER A 79 4.46 3.92 7.13
N GLY A 80 3.53 3.01 7.42
CA GLY A 80 3.65 2.04 8.51
C GLY A 80 3.32 2.58 9.90
N ARG A 81 2.76 3.80 9.99
CA ARG A 81 2.17 4.31 11.24
C ARG A 81 0.94 3.52 11.66
N GLU A 82 0.28 2.90 10.69
CA GLU A 82 -0.80 1.94 10.90
C GLU A 82 -0.47 0.60 10.23
N SER A 83 -1.04 -0.47 10.78
CA SER A 83 -0.93 -1.84 10.26
C SER A 83 -2.23 -2.23 9.57
N VAL A 84 -2.13 -2.79 8.37
CA VAL A 84 -3.29 -3.20 7.59
C VAL A 84 -4.03 -4.40 8.21
N GLN A 85 -3.32 -5.22 9.01
CA GLN A 85 -3.87 -6.35 9.73
C GLN A 85 -4.94 -5.93 10.76
N ASN A 86 -4.93 -4.67 11.20
CA ASN A 86 -5.99 -4.12 12.03
C ASN A 86 -7.34 -4.01 11.30
N TYR A 87 -7.36 -4.11 9.96
CA TYR A 87 -8.53 -3.83 9.12
C TYR A 87 -8.96 -5.03 8.26
N THR A 88 -8.04 -5.96 8.00
CA THR A 88 -8.23 -7.06 7.06
C THR A 88 -7.37 -8.26 7.42
N SER A 89 -7.89 -9.46 7.19
CA SER A 89 -7.15 -10.73 7.19
C SER A 89 -7.00 -11.33 5.79
N GLY A 90 -7.20 -10.51 4.76
CA GLY A 90 -7.14 -10.91 3.36
C GLY A 90 -5.73 -11.20 2.88
N VAL A 91 -5.66 -11.71 1.64
CA VAL A 91 -4.40 -11.99 0.96
C VAL A 91 -3.85 -10.75 0.25
N CYS A 92 -2.63 -10.85 -0.28
CA CYS A 92 -1.88 -9.73 -0.87
C CYS A 92 -2.71 -8.77 -1.75
N TYR A 93 -3.42 -9.28 -2.75
CA TYR A 93 -4.20 -8.45 -3.67
C TYR A 93 -5.43 -7.81 -3.02
N GLU A 94 -6.07 -8.45 -2.04
CA GLU A 94 -7.21 -7.91 -1.30
C GLU A 94 -6.78 -6.75 -0.39
N VAL A 95 -5.64 -6.93 0.28
CA VAL A 95 -5.05 -5.91 1.13
C VAL A 95 -4.60 -4.69 0.32
N VAL A 96 -3.97 -4.90 -0.84
CA VAL A 96 -3.62 -3.81 -1.76
C VAL A 96 -4.87 -3.07 -2.23
N ALA A 97 -5.92 -3.80 -2.60
CA ALA A 97 -7.18 -3.23 -3.03
C ALA A 97 -7.82 -2.35 -1.94
N PHE A 98 -7.82 -2.80 -0.68
CA PHE A 98 -8.31 -1.99 0.44
C PHE A 98 -7.59 -0.63 0.53
N VAL A 99 -6.26 -0.61 0.45
CA VAL A 99 -5.50 0.66 0.50
C VAL A 99 -5.79 1.51 -0.74
N ARG A 100 -5.95 0.90 -1.91
CA ARG A 100 -6.31 1.59 -3.14
C ARG A 100 -7.70 2.24 -3.06
N PHE A 101 -8.68 1.62 -2.41
CA PHE A 101 -9.98 2.24 -2.16
C PHE A 101 -9.89 3.43 -1.21
N LEU A 102 -9.02 3.33 -0.19
CA LEU A 102 -8.75 4.46 0.69
C LEU A 102 -8.07 5.63 -0.06
N LEU A 103 -7.31 5.33 -1.12
CA LEU A 103 -6.71 6.31 -2.02
C LEU A 103 -7.69 6.87 -3.07
N GLY A 104 -8.89 6.31 -3.18
CA GLY A 104 -9.97 6.82 -4.02
C GLY A 104 -10.35 5.92 -5.21
N ASP A 105 -9.79 4.72 -5.32
CA ASP A 105 -10.26 3.76 -6.32
C ASP A 105 -11.71 3.32 -6.02
N PRO A 106 -12.50 2.97 -7.05
CA PRO A 106 -13.85 2.43 -6.87
C PRO A 106 -13.83 1.17 -6.02
N VAL A 107 -14.87 0.97 -5.18
CA VAL A 107 -15.03 -0.26 -4.41
C VAL A 107 -15.64 -1.33 -5.33
N PRO A 108 -14.95 -2.47 -5.56
CA PRO A 108 -15.43 -3.56 -6.37
C PRO A 108 -16.48 -4.37 -5.63
N ASN A 109 -17.29 -5.08 -6.41
CA ASN A 109 -18.51 -5.75 -5.95
C ASN A 109 -18.23 -7.15 -5.39
N SER A 110 -17.03 -7.71 -5.62
CA SER A 110 -16.69 -9.07 -5.18
C SER A 110 -15.17 -9.30 -5.06
N ASN A 111 -14.78 -10.34 -4.32
CA ASN A 111 -13.37 -10.77 -4.26
C ASN A 111 -12.85 -11.24 -5.63
N GLN A 112 -13.71 -11.79 -6.50
CA GLN A 112 -13.32 -12.18 -7.85
C GLN A 112 -12.97 -10.96 -8.71
N GLU A 113 -13.75 -9.87 -8.58
CA GLU A 113 -13.47 -8.61 -9.27
C GLU A 113 -12.14 -8.02 -8.79
N ILE A 114 -11.88 -8.04 -7.48
CA ILE A 114 -10.59 -7.63 -6.92
C ILE A 114 -9.45 -8.46 -7.49
N ARG A 115 -9.59 -9.79 -7.47
CA ARG A 115 -8.58 -10.69 -8.00
C ARG A 115 -8.30 -10.38 -9.47
N ASN A 116 -9.34 -10.20 -10.27
CA ASN A 116 -9.17 -9.86 -11.68
C ASN A 116 -8.45 -8.51 -11.84
N GLN A 117 -8.87 -7.47 -11.13
CA GLN A 117 -8.32 -6.11 -11.28
C GLN A 117 -6.88 -5.97 -10.77
N TYR A 118 -6.54 -6.56 -9.62
CA TYR A 118 -5.26 -6.33 -8.94
C TYR A 118 -4.23 -7.45 -9.15
N LEU A 119 -4.61 -8.50 -9.88
CA LEU A 119 -3.72 -9.62 -10.20
C LEU A 119 -3.64 -9.90 -11.71
N TYR A 120 -4.74 -9.79 -12.47
CA TYR A 120 -4.78 -10.22 -13.87
C TYR A 120 -4.99 -9.11 -14.91
N ASP A 121 -5.61 -7.98 -14.54
CA ASP A 121 -5.77 -6.86 -15.45
C ASP A 121 -4.46 -6.06 -15.54
N THR A 122 -3.60 -6.52 -16.44
CA THR A 122 -2.32 -5.87 -16.74
C THR A 122 -2.41 -4.95 -17.95
N SER A 123 -3.60 -4.68 -18.49
CA SER A 123 -3.80 -3.92 -19.74
C SER A 123 -3.21 -2.50 -19.66
N HIS A 124 -3.22 -1.90 -18.47
CA HIS A 124 -2.68 -0.56 -18.20
C HIS A 124 -1.43 -0.58 -17.32
N SER A 125 -0.64 -1.63 -17.43
CA SER A 125 0.60 -1.76 -16.68
C SER A 125 1.83 -1.60 -17.57
N ARG A 126 2.94 -1.17 -16.96
CA ARG A 126 4.26 -1.15 -17.59
C ARG A 126 5.18 -2.16 -16.92
N ALA A 127 6.11 -2.74 -17.68
CA ALA A 127 7.18 -3.54 -17.10
C ALA A 127 8.10 -2.64 -16.26
N TRP A 128 8.56 -3.16 -15.13
CA TRP A 128 9.62 -2.52 -14.36
C TRP A 128 10.98 -2.92 -14.92
N ASN A 129 11.86 -1.95 -15.11
CA ASN A 129 13.19 -2.12 -15.69
C ASN A 129 14.28 -2.44 -14.65
N GLY A 130 13.90 -2.85 -13.44
CA GLY A 130 14.84 -3.12 -12.35
C GLY A 130 15.43 -1.88 -11.65
N THR A 131 15.19 -0.67 -12.18
CA THR A 131 15.92 0.54 -11.74
C THR A 131 15.05 1.80 -11.58
N SER A 132 13.85 1.83 -12.14
CA SER A 132 12.93 2.97 -11.98
C SER A 132 12.28 2.94 -10.61
N ASP A 133 12.10 4.11 -10.01
CA ASP A 133 11.38 4.23 -8.76
C ASP A 133 9.87 4.08 -8.97
N PHE A 134 9.16 3.77 -7.88
CA PHE A 134 7.71 3.65 -7.86
C PHE A 134 7.07 4.92 -7.29
N ASN A 135 5.90 5.30 -7.82
CA ASN A 135 5.12 6.37 -7.22
C ASN A 135 4.32 5.84 -6.02
N THR A 136 4.03 6.72 -5.06
CA THR A 136 3.19 6.33 -3.91
C THR A 136 1.83 5.81 -4.36
N GLY A 137 1.51 4.60 -3.91
CA GLY A 137 0.26 3.93 -4.21
C GLY A 137 0.25 3.15 -5.53
N ASP A 138 1.35 3.11 -6.29
CA ASP A 138 1.47 2.22 -7.45
C ASP A 138 1.23 0.77 -7.02
N VAL A 139 0.46 0.03 -7.82
CA VAL A 139 0.22 -1.40 -7.59
C VAL A 139 1.29 -2.19 -8.33
N ILE A 140 1.99 -3.05 -7.61
CA ILE A 140 3.12 -3.82 -8.11
C ILE A 140 2.69 -5.28 -8.19
N ILE A 141 2.73 -5.85 -9.39
CA ILE A 141 2.37 -7.24 -9.65
C ILE A 141 3.65 -8.02 -9.92
N PHE A 142 3.85 -9.10 -9.17
CA PHE A 142 4.93 -10.04 -9.37
C PHE A 142 4.39 -11.27 -10.08
N SER A 143 5.05 -11.65 -11.17
CA SER A 143 4.71 -12.84 -11.93
C SER A 143 5.89 -13.78 -12.00
N GLU A 144 5.64 -15.08 -11.87
CA GLU A 144 6.65 -16.13 -11.97
C GLU A 144 6.53 -16.86 -13.30
N ARG A 145 7.66 -17.38 -13.79
CA ARG A 145 7.69 -18.25 -14.96
C ARG A 145 7.09 -19.61 -14.60
N ARG A 146 6.03 -19.98 -15.32
CA ARG A 146 5.37 -21.28 -15.31
C ARG A 146 5.43 -21.91 -16.71
N ARG A 147 4.87 -23.11 -16.85
CA ARG A 147 4.90 -23.87 -18.12
C ARG A 147 4.22 -23.12 -19.27
N GLU A 148 3.13 -22.41 -18.96
CA GLU A 148 2.26 -21.74 -19.93
C GLU A 148 2.60 -20.26 -20.12
N GLY A 149 3.58 -19.72 -19.38
CA GLY A 149 3.99 -18.33 -19.46
C GLY A 149 4.30 -17.70 -18.11
N MET A 150 4.23 -16.38 -18.05
CA MET A 150 4.34 -15.64 -16.78
C MET A 150 2.97 -15.62 -16.09
N GLU A 151 2.90 -16.11 -14.86
CA GLU A 151 1.68 -16.12 -14.06
C GLU A 151 1.82 -15.17 -12.88
N PRO A 152 0.86 -14.24 -12.66
CA PRO A 152 0.81 -13.42 -11.46
C PRO A 152 0.64 -14.26 -10.18
N VAL A 153 1.54 -14.05 -9.22
CA VAL A 153 1.57 -14.81 -7.95
C VAL A 153 1.43 -13.93 -6.72
N HIS A 154 1.78 -12.65 -6.82
CA HIS A 154 1.80 -11.74 -5.69
C HIS A 154 1.56 -10.29 -6.12
N THR A 155 0.96 -9.51 -5.22
CA THR A 155 0.73 -8.07 -5.42
C THR A 155 1.22 -7.29 -4.21
N ALA A 156 1.83 -6.13 -4.43
CA ALA A 156 2.21 -5.20 -3.38
C ALA A 156 1.78 -3.77 -3.74
N ILE A 157 1.91 -2.84 -2.79
CA ILE A 157 1.66 -1.41 -3.03
C ILE A 157 2.91 -0.60 -2.69
N ALA A 158 3.28 0.31 -3.58
CA ALA A 158 4.46 1.15 -3.43
C ALA A 158 4.25 2.25 -2.38
N THR A 159 5.26 2.50 -1.55
CA THR A 159 5.23 3.58 -0.55
C THR A 159 5.61 4.94 -1.17
N GLY A 160 6.29 4.92 -2.31
CA GLY A 160 6.87 6.10 -2.96
C GLY A 160 8.28 6.46 -2.48
N GLN A 161 8.88 5.63 -1.61
CA GLN A 161 10.27 5.75 -1.21
C GLN A 161 11.14 4.83 -2.09
N GLY A 162 11.49 5.32 -3.28
CA GLY A 162 12.26 4.56 -4.27
C GLY A 162 11.51 3.32 -4.76
N CYS A 163 12.11 2.13 -4.60
CA CYS A 163 11.48 0.83 -4.93
C CYS A 163 10.88 0.12 -3.70
N GLU A 164 10.57 0.86 -2.65
CA GLU A 164 9.95 0.30 -1.44
C GLU A 164 8.46 0.01 -1.64
N VAL A 165 8.04 -1.18 -1.22
CA VAL A 165 6.66 -1.65 -1.24
C VAL A 165 6.24 -2.18 0.12
N ARG A 166 4.93 -2.32 0.32
CA ARG A 166 4.32 -3.09 1.41
C ARG A 166 3.36 -4.12 0.87
N SER A 167 3.35 -5.29 1.51
CA SER A 167 2.40 -6.36 1.22
C SER A 167 2.27 -7.34 2.39
N VAL A 168 1.41 -8.33 2.22
CA VAL A 168 1.23 -9.49 3.10
C VAL A 168 1.39 -10.78 2.30
N ASN A 169 1.89 -11.84 2.93
CA ASN A 169 1.99 -13.19 2.32
C ASN A 169 2.85 -13.30 1.04
N GLY A 170 3.80 -12.39 0.79
CA GLY A 170 4.72 -12.45 -0.37
C GLY A 170 6.12 -12.96 -0.06
N GLY A 171 6.37 -13.48 1.15
CA GLY A 171 7.70 -13.89 1.57
C GLY A 171 8.69 -12.71 1.52
N LEU A 172 9.76 -12.88 0.72
CA LEU A 172 10.78 -11.86 0.49
C LEU A 172 10.28 -10.69 -0.38
N LEU A 173 9.22 -10.86 -1.17
CA LEU A 173 8.60 -9.80 -1.98
C LEU A 173 7.73 -8.85 -1.13
N GLY A 174 7.52 -9.18 0.14
CA GLY A 174 6.78 -8.37 1.09
C GLY A 174 5.93 -9.23 2.02
N SER A 175 6.09 -9.06 3.32
CA SER A 175 5.31 -9.79 4.31
C SER A 175 5.02 -8.96 5.55
N GLY A 176 3.90 -9.27 6.22
CA GLY A 176 3.54 -8.64 7.48
C GLY A 176 3.34 -7.12 7.40
N TRP A 177 3.07 -6.57 6.21
CA TRP A 177 2.95 -5.13 5.97
C TRP A 177 4.24 -4.33 6.26
N ARG A 178 5.40 -5.00 6.30
CA ARG A 178 6.70 -4.37 6.51
C ARG A 178 7.22 -3.73 5.22
N PRO A 179 7.99 -2.64 5.30
CA PRO A 179 8.62 -2.06 4.12
C PRO A 179 9.62 -3.06 3.53
N THR A 180 9.60 -3.21 2.21
CA THR A 180 10.47 -4.12 1.46
C THR A 180 11.01 -3.41 0.23
N ASN A 181 12.33 -3.35 0.07
CA ASN A 181 12.94 -2.73 -1.10
C ASN A 181 13.13 -3.76 -2.23
N ILE A 182 12.33 -3.64 -3.29
CA ILE A 182 12.30 -4.61 -4.39
C ILE A 182 13.59 -4.62 -5.21
N ARG A 183 14.30 -3.49 -5.29
CA ARG A 183 15.61 -3.42 -5.97
C ARG A 183 16.66 -4.28 -5.28
N THR A 184 16.61 -4.34 -3.96
CA THR A 184 17.49 -5.20 -3.17
C THR A 184 17.08 -6.67 -3.26
N VAL A 185 15.78 -6.95 -3.17
CA VAL A 185 15.25 -8.33 -3.22
C VAL A 185 15.48 -8.98 -4.59
N LEU A 186 15.34 -8.20 -5.66
CA LEU A 186 15.52 -8.65 -7.05
C LEU A 186 16.83 -8.14 -7.65
N ALA A 187 17.89 -8.12 -6.83
CA ALA A 187 19.22 -7.76 -7.29
C ALA A 187 19.64 -8.63 -8.49
N GLY A 188 20.27 -8.02 -9.50
CA GLY A 188 20.63 -8.72 -10.73
C GLY A 188 19.49 -8.83 -11.76
N THR A 189 18.46 -7.98 -11.65
CA THR A 189 17.46 -7.81 -12.71
C THR A 189 18.16 -7.50 -14.05
N ASN A 190 17.82 -8.24 -15.10
CA ASN A 190 18.40 -8.09 -16.43
C ASN A 190 17.79 -6.90 -17.19
N SER A 191 18.31 -6.61 -18.39
CA SER A 191 17.82 -5.51 -19.24
C SER A 191 16.36 -5.67 -19.69
N SER A 192 15.80 -6.87 -19.61
CA SER A 192 14.41 -7.19 -19.92
C SER A 192 13.47 -7.03 -18.71
N GLY A 193 13.99 -6.69 -17.53
CA GLY A 193 13.21 -6.55 -16.30
C GLY A 193 12.92 -7.87 -15.59
N GLU A 194 13.65 -8.94 -15.93
CA GLU A 194 13.53 -10.25 -15.30
C GLU A 194 14.61 -10.45 -14.23
N ALA A 195 14.28 -11.11 -13.14
CA ALA A 195 15.22 -11.49 -12.08
C ALA A 195 15.03 -12.95 -11.67
N ILE A 196 16.05 -13.57 -11.08
CA ILE A 196 15.90 -14.88 -10.44
C ILE A 196 15.49 -14.67 -8.98
N HIS A 197 14.40 -15.30 -8.58
CA HIS A 197 13.86 -15.27 -7.23
C HIS A 197 13.41 -16.67 -6.85
N ASP A 198 13.87 -17.19 -5.72
CA ASP A 198 13.53 -18.53 -5.21
C ASP A 198 13.64 -19.66 -6.26
N GLY A 199 14.68 -19.57 -7.11
CA GLY A 199 14.96 -20.57 -8.14
C GLY A 199 14.11 -20.49 -9.40
N THR A 200 13.24 -19.47 -9.54
CA THR A 200 12.45 -19.21 -10.75
C THR A 200 12.68 -17.80 -11.29
N THR A 201 12.29 -17.56 -12.54
CA THR A 201 12.29 -16.22 -13.13
C THR A 201 11.06 -15.45 -12.67
N ILE A 202 11.27 -14.24 -12.17
CA ILE A 202 10.22 -13.29 -11.82
C ILE A 202 10.25 -12.09 -12.78
N THR A 203 9.07 -11.55 -13.08
CA THR A 203 8.92 -10.22 -13.67
C THR A 203 8.05 -9.35 -12.78
N VAL A 204 8.26 -8.05 -12.90
CA VAL A 204 7.51 -7.05 -12.13
C VAL A 204 6.79 -6.13 -13.10
N ARG A 205 5.50 -5.93 -12.87
CA ARG A 205 4.67 -4.97 -13.59
C ARG A 205 4.11 -3.94 -12.63
N ILE A 206 4.09 -2.69 -13.08
CA ILE A 206 3.56 -1.54 -12.34
C ILE A 206 2.24 -1.19 -12.99
N LEU A 207 1.15 -1.41 -12.26
CA LEU A 207 -0.20 -1.13 -12.72
C LEU A 207 -0.53 0.35 -12.50
N ASN A 208 -0.76 1.06 -13.60
CA ASN A 208 -1.10 2.48 -13.56
C ASN A 208 -2.62 2.63 -13.42
N LEU A 209 -3.11 2.69 -12.19
CA LEU A 209 -4.55 2.82 -11.92
C LEU A 209 -5.06 4.26 -12.00
N ARG A 210 -4.16 5.25 -11.98
CA ARG A 210 -4.54 6.65 -12.24
C ARG A 210 -4.65 6.83 -13.74
N ARG A 211 -5.90 6.87 -14.26
CA ARG A 211 -6.15 7.58 -15.51
C ARG A 211 -5.65 9.02 -15.30
N PRO A 212 -4.92 9.64 -16.24
CA PRO A 212 -4.92 11.08 -16.30
C PRO A 212 -6.38 11.49 -16.54
N THR A 213 -7.07 11.93 -15.50
CA THR A 213 -8.22 12.80 -15.71
C THR A 213 -7.68 14.04 -16.37
N ILE A 214 -8.25 14.42 -17.52
CA ILE A 214 -7.87 15.54 -18.40
C ILE A 214 -7.67 16.90 -17.66
N HIS A 215 -7.99 16.98 -16.38
CA HIS A 215 -7.83 18.17 -15.53
C HIS A 215 -6.43 18.38 -14.94
N ASP A 216 -5.50 17.44 -15.02
CA ASP A 216 -4.12 17.64 -14.50
C ASP A 216 -3.16 18.29 -15.53
N GLU A 217 -3.61 18.63 -16.74
CA GLU A 217 -2.82 19.37 -17.75
C GLU A 217 -3.11 20.89 -17.78
N LEU A 218 -3.90 21.43 -16.85
CA LEU A 218 -4.27 22.86 -16.83
C LEU A 218 -4.07 23.56 -15.47
N LEU A 219 -3.03 23.19 -14.72
CA LEU A 219 -2.52 23.98 -13.60
C LEU A 219 -1.03 24.26 -13.74
#